data_AF-A0A2H5VMC7-F1
#
_entry.id   AF-A0A2H5VMC7-F1
#
_cell.length_a   1.000
_cell.length_b   1.000
_cell.length_c   1.000
_cell.angle_alpha   90.00
_cell.angle_beta   90.00
_cell.angle_gamma   90.00
#
_symmetry.space_group_name_H-M   'P 1'
#
loop_
_entity.id
_entity.type
_entity.pdbx_description
1 polymer ?
#
loop_
_entity_poly.entity_id
_entity_poly.type
_entity_poly.pdbx_seq_one_letter_code
_entity_poly.pdbx_strand_id
1 'polypeptide(L)'
;MRITRADAIFVGFILSLLLFLLFLSTRPRASPSPLPRDDAHRMARTRSECLACHDPEPPTAPYPLRSSHPQKWRDATFACTRCHPRE
;
A
#
# COMPACT_ATOMS: atom_id res chain seq x y z
N MET A 1 -2.36 -20.26 41.34
CA MET A 1 -2.97 -20.53 40.02
C MET A 1 -2.44 -21.86 39.50
N ARG A 2 -3.31 -22.85 39.26
CA ARG A 2 -2.92 -24.12 38.60
C ARG A 2 -3.14 -23.93 37.10
N ILE A 3 -2.06 -23.81 36.34
CA ILE A 3 -2.11 -23.78 34.87
C ILE A 3 -2.56 -25.16 34.41
N THR A 4 -3.73 -25.24 33.79
CA THR A 4 -4.22 -26.49 33.20
C THR A 4 -3.52 -26.73 31.85
N ARG A 5 -3.53 -27.98 31.36
CA ARG A 5 -3.00 -28.27 30.01
C ARG A 5 -3.66 -27.42 28.93
N ALA A 6 -4.95 -27.11 29.09
CA ALA A 6 -5.68 -26.26 28.17
C ALA A 6 -5.13 -24.82 28.19
N ASP A 7 -4.82 -24.27 29.38
CA ASP A 7 -4.23 -22.94 29.51
C ASP A 7 -2.84 -22.88 28.85
N ALA A 8 -2.02 -23.94 29.00
CA ALA A 8 -0.72 -24.01 28.36
C ALA A 8 -0.80 -24.04 26.83
N ILE A 9 -1.76 -24.79 26.27
CA ILE A 9 -2.00 -24.83 24.82
C ILE A 9 -2.48 -23.47 24.31
N PHE A 10 -3.41 -22.84 25.03
CA PHE A 10 -3.94 -21.53 24.67
C PHE A 10 -2.85 -20.45 24.66
N VAL A 11 -2.03 -20.40 25.72
CA VAL A 11 -0.89 -19.46 25.80
C VAL A 11 0.11 -19.72 24.67
N GLY A 12 0.43 -20.98 24.38
CA GLY A 12 1.31 -21.35 23.27
C GLY A 12 0.77 -20.89 21.91
N PHE A 13 -0.54 -21.04 21.69
CA PHE A 13 -1.19 -20.58 20.46
C PHE A 13 -1.12 -19.06 20.31
N ILE A 14 -1.43 -18.30 21.36
CA ILE A 14 -1.34 -16.83 21.37
C ILE A 14 0.10 -16.39 21.05
N LEU A 15 1.09 -16.98 21.71
CA LEU A 15 2.51 -16.70 21.47
C LEU A 15 2.91 -16.97 20.01
N SER A 16 2.48 -18.11 19.46
CA SER A 16 2.72 -18.46 18.05
C SER A 16 2.10 -17.43 17.10
N LEU A 17 0.86 -17.00 17.36
CA LEU A 17 0.15 -16.02 16.56
C LEU A 17 0.84 -14.64 16.59
N LEU A 18 1.29 -14.20 17.76
CA LEU A 18 2.04 -12.96 17.91
C LEU A 18 3.38 -13.01 17.17
N LEU A 19 4.14 -14.10 17.30
CA LEU A 19 5.40 -14.29 16.57
C LEU A 19 5.18 -14.31 15.05
N PHE A 20 4.11 -14.97 14.59
CA PHE A 20 3.76 -15.01 13.18
C PHE A 20 3.39 -13.63 12.64
N LEU A 21 2.59 -12.85 13.37
CA LEU A 21 2.24 -11.48 12.99
C LEU A 21 3.46 -10.55 12.98
N LEU A 22 4.36 -10.68 13.97
CA LEU A 22 5.62 -9.94 14.01
C LEU A 22 6.49 -10.28 12.80
N PHE A 23 6.60 -11.56 12.45
CA PHE A 23 7.32 -12.02 11.27
C PHE A 23 6.72 -11.48 9.96
N LEU A 24 5.39 -11.42 9.85
CA LEU A 24 4.75 -10.76 8.69
C LEU A 24 4.99 -9.26 8.68
N SER A 25 5.06 -8.62 9.85
CA SER A 25 5.32 -7.18 9.97
C SER A 25 6.74 -6.79 9.55
N THR A 26 7.71 -7.69 9.64
CA THR A 26 9.10 -7.45 9.19
C THR A 26 9.30 -7.69 7.70
N ARG A 27 8.31 -8.26 7.00
CA ARG A 27 8.43 -8.43 5.54
C ARG A 27 8.37 -7.07 4.84
N PRO A 28 9.37 -6.73 4.02
CA PRO A 28 9.36 -5.48 3.28
C PRO A 28 8.15 -5.47 2.36
N ARG A 29 7.30 -4.44 2.51
CA ARG A 29 6.28 -4.15 1.53
C ARG A 29 7.00 -3.75 0.25
N ALA A 30 6.49 -4.18 -0.90
CA ALA A 30 6.99 -3.67 -2.17
C ALA A 30 6.89 -2.14 -2.15
N SER A 31 8.04 -1.47 -2.13
CA SER A 31 8.08 -0.02 -2.17
C SER A 31 7.59 0.42 -3.55
N PRO A 32 6.60 1.31 -3.62
CA PRO A 32 6.15 1.86 -4.89
C PRO A 32 7.32 2.57 -5.57
N SER A 33 7.38 2.50 -6.89
CA SER A 33 8.37 3.24 -7.65
C SER A 33 8.21 4.74 -7.42
N PRO A 34 9.30 5.50 -7.28
CA PRO A 34 9.24 6.95 -7.22
C PRO A 34 8.69 7.55 -8.51
N LEU A 35 8.25 8.82 -8.45
CA LEU A 35 7.80 9.54 -9.64
C LEU A 35 8.98 9.80 -10.59
N PRO A 36 8.81 9.62 -11.91
CA PRO A 36 9.81 10.01 -12.89
C PRO A 36 10.21 11.48 -12.78
N ARG A 37 11.45 11.81 -13.13
CA ARG A 37 11.99 13.18 -13.08
C ARG A 37 11.76 13.96 -14.37
N ASP A 38 10.68 13.69 -15.10
CA ASP A 38 10.32 14.45 -16.29
C ASP A 38 9.44 15.66 -15.95
N ASP A 39 9.24 16.53 -16.94
CA ASP A 39 8.52 17.78 -16.74
C ASP A 39 7.03 17.56 -16.44
N ALA A 40 6.41 16.52 -17.00
CA ALA A 40 5.01 16.21 -16.74
C ALA A 40 4.79 15.86 -15.26
N HIS A 41 5.63 14.98 -14.70
CA HIS A 41 5.55 14.60 -13.29
C HIS A 41 6.04 15.71 -12.35
N ARG A 42 6.99 16.54 -12.80
CA ARG A 42 7.45 17.73 -12.06
C ARG A 42 6.44 18.85 -12.04
N MET A 43 5.57 18.98 -13.02
CA MET A 43 4.54 20.03 -13.07
C MET A 43 3.23 19.59 -12.43
N ALA A 44 2.88 18.31 -12.47
CA ALA A 44 1.70 17.80 -11.79
C ALA A 44 1.74 18.14 -10.29
N ARG A 45 0.69 18.72 -9.73
CA ARG A 45 0.51 19.09 -8.31
C ARG A 45 -0.74 18.47 -7.71
N THR A 46 -1.74 18.18 -8.54
CA THR A 46 -3.04 17.69 -8.09
C THR A 46 -3.29 16.23 -8.47
N ARG A 47 -4.20 15.58 -7.76
CA ARG A 47 -4.66 14.22 -8.08
C ARG A 47 -5.27 14.15 -9.48
N SER A 48 -6.08 15.15 -9.84
CA SER A 48 -6.71 15.25 -11.16
C SER A 48 -5.69 15.31 -12.30
N GLU A 49 -4.58 16.04 -12.12
CA GLU A 49 -3.51 16.08 -13.12
C GLU A 49 -2.83 14.72 -13.29
N CYS A 50 -2.65 13.94 -12.21
CA CYS A 50 -2.12 12.58 -12.32
C CYS A 50 -3.10 11.65 -13.04
N LEU A 51 -4.41 11.75 -12.73
CA LEU A 51 -5.42 10.89 -13.31
C LEU A 51 -5.72 11.21 -14.78
N ALA A 52 -5.35 12.38 -15.29
CA ALA A 52 -5.44 12.69 -16.72
C ALA A 52 -4.76 11.62 -17.59
N CYS A 53 -3.69 10.98 -17.09
CA CYS A 53 -2.96 9.91 -17.79
C CYS A 53 -3.08 8.53 -17.11
N HIS A 54 -3.33 8.50 -15.80
CA HIS A 54 -3.29 7.28 -14.99
C HIS A 54 -4.66 6.76 -14.53
N ASP A 55 -5.77 7.40 -14.91
CA ASP A 55 -7.11 6.89 -14.54
C ASP A 55 -7.38 5.50 -15.15
N PRO A 56 -7.74 4.49 -14.35
CA PRO A 56 -8.10 3.17 -14.87
C PRO A 56 -9.51 3.08 -15.46
N GLU A 57 -10.37 4.08 -15.28
CA GLU A 57 -11.76 4.07 -15.77
C GLU A 57 -11.89 4.32 -17.28
N PRO A 58 -11.33 5.41 -17.85
CA PRO A 58 -11.37 5.56 -19.29
C PRO A 58 -10.38 4.57 -19.93
N PRO A 59 -10.82 3.68 -20.83
CA PRO A 59 -9.92 2.76 -21.53
C PRO A 59 -8.92 3.50 -22.45
N THR A 60 -9.12 4.80 -22.66
CA THR A 60 -8.26 5.69 -23.44
C THR A 60 -7.16 6.35 -22.61
N ALA A 61 -7.09 6.11 -21.30
CA ALA A 61 -5.96 6.59 -20.52
C ALA A 61 -4.66 6.01 -21.10
N PRO A 62 -3.64 6.84 -21.37
CA PRO A 62 -2.40 6.38 -21.98
C PRO A 62 -1.61 5.43 -21.07
N TYR A 63 -1.72 5.59 -19.74
CA TYR A 63 -0.95 4.82 -18.76
C TYR A 63 -1.79 4.46 -17.54
N PRO A 64 -2.89 3.69 -17.67
CA PRO A 64 -3.80 3.44 -16.55
C PRO A 64 -3.09 2.76 -15.37
N LEU A 65 -3.55 3.06 -14.16
CA LEU A 65 -3.11 2.33 -12.96
C LEU A 65 -3.29 0.82 -13.17
N ARG A 66 -2.27 0.04 -12.77
CA ARG A 66 -2.34 -1.42 -12.83
C ARG A 66 -3.46 -1.94 -11.93
N SER A 67 -4.06 -3.08 -12.30
CA SER A 67 -5.09 -3.75 -11.51
C SER A 67 -4.66 -4.12 -10.09
N SER A 68 -3.34 -4.25 -9.86
CA SER A 68 -2.75 -4.48 -8.54
C SER A 68 -2.61 -3.22 -7.68
N HIS A 69 -2.89 -2.03 -8.20
CA HIS A 69 -2.76 -0.80 -7.43
C HIS A 69 -3.84 -0.74 -6.33
N PRO A 70 -3.49 -0.41 -5.08
CA PRO A 70 -4.46 -0.27 -4.00
C PRO A 70 -5.57 0.72 -4.34
N GLN A 71 -6.82 0.44 -3.95
CA GLN A 71 -7.99 1.29 -4.27
C GLN A 71 -7.98 2.67 -3.60
N LYS A 72 -6.97 2.98 -2.79
CA LYS A 72 -6.84 4.25 -2.08
C LYS A 72 -6.76 5.47 -3.02
N TRP A 73 -6.42 5.26 -4.30
CA TRP A 73 -6.49 6.32 -5.32
C TRP A 73 -7.90 6.86 -5.54
N ARG A 74 -8.96 6.10 -5.22
CA ARG A 74 -10.37 6.55 -5.33
C ARG A 74 -10.75 7.57 -4.27
N ASP A 75 -10.01 7.63 -3.17
CA ASP A 75 -10.21 8.63 -2.12
C ASP A 75 -9.70 9.99 -2.61
N ALA A 76 -10.63 10.94 -2.76
CA ALA A 76 -10.33 12.29 -3.23
C ALA A 76 -9.37 13.06 -2.30
N THR A 77 -9.29 12.66 -1.03
CA THR A 77 -8.41 13.30 -0.03
C THR A 77 -7.00 12.69 -0.01
N PHE A 78 -6.80 11.54 -0.68
CA PHE A 78 -5.53 10.83 -0.66
C PHE A 78 -4.62 11.27 -1.81
N ALA A 79 -3.40 11.71 -1.46
CA ALA A 79 -2.39 12.10 -2.45
C ALA A 79 -1.55 10.90 -2.92
N CYS A 80 -1.39 10.76 -4.24
CA CYS A 80 -0.56 9.71 -4.87
C CYS A 80 0.89 9.72 -4.35
N THR A 81 1.40 10.91 -4.00
CA THR A 81 2.76 11.15 -3.50
C THR A 81 3.03 10.59 -2.11
N ARG A 82 1.99 10.16 -1.38
CA ARG A 82 2.16 9.44 -0.09
C ARG A 82 2.86 8.09 -0.28
N CYS A 83 2.71 7.50 -1.47
CA CYS A 83 3.29 6.21 -1.83
C CYS A 83 4.36 6.37 -2.93
N HIS A 84 4.19 7.31 -3.86
CA HIS A 84 5.12 7.61 -4.94
C HIS A 84 5.88 8.92 -4.67
N PRO A 85 6.98 8.89 -3.90
CA PRO A 85 7.69 10.11 -3.53
C PRO A 85 8.29 10.82 -4.75
N ARG A 86 8.38 12.15 -4.67
CA ARG A 86 9.25 12.94 -5.53
C ARG A 86 10.66 12.79 -4.97
N GLU A 87 11.57 12.32 -5.79
CA GLU A 87 12.99 12.26 -5.45
C GLU A 87 13.62 13.66 -5.39
#